data_AF-A0A2X3KD42-F1
#
_entry.id   AF-A0A2X3KD42-F1
#
_cell.length_a   1.000
_cell.length_b   1.000
_cell.length_c   1.000
_cell.angle_alpha   90.00
_cell.angle_beta   90.00
_cell.angle_gamma   90.00
#
_symmetry.space_group_name_H-M   'P 1'
#
loop_
_entity.id
_entity.type
_entity.pdbx_description
1 polymer ?
#
loop_
_entity_poly.entity_id
_entity_poly.type
_entity_poly.pdbx_seq_one_letter_code
_entity_poly.pdbx_strand_id
1 'polypeptide(L)'
;MGKRTLTLGYAIVIIDILLAPFTPSNTARTGGTVFPVIKNLPPLFKSFPNDPSARRIGGYLMWMMVISTSLSSSMFVTGAAPNVLGLEFVSKIAGIQISWLQWFLCFLPVGVILLIIAPWLSYVLYKPEITHSEEVATWAGDELKTMVR
;
A
#
# COMPACT_ATOMS: atom_id res chain seq x y z
N MET A 1 -6.89 7.59 -12.24
CA MET A 1 -5.77 6.65 -11.93
C MET A 1 -6.19 5.25 -12.41
N GLY A 2 -5.28 4.41 -12.91
CA GLY A 2 -5.63 3.01 -13.28
C GLY A 2 -5.33 2.56 -14.71
N LYS A 3 -5.06 3.48 -15.65
CA LYS A 3 -4.64 3.13 -17.02
C LYS A 3 -3.23 2.52 -17.09
N ARG A 4 -2.40 2.83 -16.09
CA ARG A 4 -1.02 2.35 -15.94
C ARG A 4 -0.86 1.62 -14.62
N THR A 5 -0.19 0.48 -14.67
CA THR A 5 0.04 -0.36 -13.49
C THR A 5 0.87 0.34 -12.41
N LEU A 6 1.79 1.23 -12.81
CA LEU A 6 2.51 2.09 -11.87
C LEU A 6 1.54 2.99 -11.06
N THR A 7 0.55 3.59 -11.72
CA THR A 7 -0.43 4.46 -11.04
C THR A 7 -1.34 3.69 -10.09
N LEU A 8 -1.58 2.39 -10.35
CA LEU A 8 -2.26 1.50 -9.40
C LEU A 8 -1.40 1.27 -8.16
N GLY A 9 -0.09 1.07 -8.32
CA GLY A 9 0.84 0.97 -7.19
C GLY A 9 0.83 2.20 -6.29
N TYR A 10 0.87 3.40 -6.87
CA TYR A 10 0.73 4.65 -6.11
C TYR A 10 -0.62 4.75 -5.40
N ALA A 11 -1.71 4.34 -6.03
CA ALA A 11 -3.04 4.38 -5.41
C ALA A 11 -3.10 3.48 -4.16
N ILE A 12 -2.50 2.28 -4.21
CA ILE A 12 -2.41 1.37 -3.05
C ILE A 12 -1.72 2.07 -1.88
N VAL A 13 -0.54 2.66 -2.14
CA VAL A 13 0.27 3.34 -1.11
C VAL A 13 -0.47 4.51 -0.48
N ILE A 14 -1.16 5.32 -1.29
CA ILE A 14 -1.93 6.47 -0.80
C ILE A 14 -3.10 6.00 0.07
N ILE A 15 -3.88 5.01 -0.37
CA ILE A 15 -5.04 4.52 0.38
C ILE A 15 -4.61 3.99 1.75
N ASP A 16 -3.57 3.17 1.81
CA ASP A 16 -3.11 2.57 3.07
C ASP A 16 -2.55 3.63 4.03
N ILE A 17 -1.82 4.64 3.53
CA ILE A 17 -1.34 5.76 4.36
C ILE A 17 -2.50 6.58 4.92
N LEU A 18 -3.55 6.83 4.13
CA LEU A 18 -4.74 7.52 4.61
C LEU A 18 -5.49 6.72 5.69
N LEU A 19 -5.46 5.39 5.61
CA LEU A 19 -6.09 4.49 6.60
C LEU A 19 -5.25 4.30 7.87
N ALA A 20 -3.93 4.48 7.78
CA ALA A 20 -3.00 4.12 8.84
C ALA A 20 -3.16 4.87 10.18
N PRO A 21 -3.47 6.18 10.22
CA PRO A 21 -3.73 6.89 11.48
C PRO A 21 -4.90 6.32 12.27
N PHE A 22 -5.91 5.77 11.57
CA PHE A 22 -7.17 5.33 12.16
C PHE A 22 -7.19 3.84 12.52
N THR A 23 -6.24 3.07 12.01
CA THR A 23 -6.19 1.61 12.23
C THR A 23 -4.88 1.22 12.94
N PRO A 24 -4.91 0.94 14.27
CA PRO A 24 -3.73 0.68 15.08
C PRO A 24 -3.08 -0.70 14.84
N SER A 25 -3.51 -1.43 13.81
CA SER A 25 -3.00 -2.76 13.45
C SER A 25 -2.74 -2.83 11.95
N ASN A 26 -1.48 -3.10 11.59
CA ASN A 26 -1.05 -3.29 10.21
C ASN A 26 -1.72 -4.50 9.54
N THR A 27 -1.91 -5.60 10.29
CA THR A 27 -2.63 -6.79 9.81
C THR A 27 -4.10 -6.49 9.57
N ALA A 28 -4.77 -5.75 10.46
CA ALA A 28 -6.17 -5.39 10.28
C ALA A 28 -6.36 -4.46 9.07
N ARG A 29 -5.49 -3.44 8.92
CA ARG A 29 -5.54 -2.51 7.79
C ARG A 29 -5.28 -3.21 6.47
N THR A 30 -4.17 -3.92 6.38
CA THR A 30 -3.70 -4.53 5.14
C THR A 30 -4.53 -5.75 4.77
N GLY A 31 -4.71 -6.69 5.69
CA GLY A 31 -5.43 -7.92 5.45
C GLY A 31 -6.95 -7.75 5.44
N GLY A 32 -7.48 -6.84 6.27
CA GLY A 32 -8.92 -6.62 6.40
C GLY A 32 -9.48 -5.64 5.37
N THR A 33 -8.77 -4.54 5.07
CA THR A 33 -9.30 -3.47 4.20
C THR A 33 -8.66 -3.45 2.82
N VAL A 34 -7.34 -3.44 2.74
CA VAL A 34 -6.63 -3.28 1.45
C VAL A 34 -6.67 -4.58 0.63
N PHE A 35 -6.42 -5.73 1.26
CA PHE A 35 -6.35 -7.02 0.57
C PHE A 35 -7.61 -7.40 -0.20
N PRO A 36 -8.84 -7.28 0.35
CA PRO A 36 -10.04 -7.60 -0.40
C PRO A 36 -10.22 -6.74 -1.65
N VAL A 37 -9.78 -5.47 -1.62
CA VAL A 37 -9.84 -4.59 -2.79
C VAL A 37 -8.84 -5.06 -3.84
N ILE A 38 -7.59 -5.31 -3.43
CA ILE A 38 -6.52 -5.64 -4.37
C ILE A 38 -6.63 -7.05 -4.92
N LYS A 39 -7.07 -8.05 -4.16
CA LYS A 39 -7.19 -9.44 -4.63
C LYS A 39 -8.19 -9.63 -5.77
N ASN A 40 -9.15 -8.72 -5.92
CA ASN A 40 -10.17 -8.76 -6.97
C ASN A 40 -9.69 -8.16 -8.30
N LEU A 41 -8.58 -7.42 -8.32
CA LEU A 41 -8.02 -6.83 -9.55
C LEU A 41 -7.31 -7.86 -10.46
N PRO A 42 -6.40 -8.73 -9.97
CA PRO A 42 -5.62 -9.65 -10.82
C PRO A 42 -6.45 -10.56 -11.74
N PRO A 43 -7.59 -11.14 -11.31
CA PRO A 43 -8.41 -11.97 -12.19
C PRO A 43 -8.93 -11.25 -13.44
N LEU A 44 -9.17 -9.94 -13.37
CA LEU A 44 -9.57 -9.11 -14.52
C LEU A 44 -8.52 -9.09 -15.62
N PHE A 45 -7.26 -9.32 -15.25
CA PHE A 45 -6.11 -9.39 -16.15
C PHE A 45 -5.66 -10.83 -16.41
N LYS A 46 -6.50 -11.83 -16.10
CA LYS A 46 -6.17 -13.26 -16.19
C LYS A 46 -4.87 -13.58 -15.45
N SER A 47 -4.69 -13.01 -14.25
CA SER A 47 -3.51 -13.19 -13.39
C SER A 47 -3.94 -13.92 -12.12
N PHE A 48 -3.45 -15.15 -11.93
CA PHE A 48 -3.91 -16.05 -10.87
C PHE A 48 -2.77 -16.43 -9.90
N PRO A 49 -3.08 -16.67 -8.61
CA PRO A 49 -2.08 -17.11 -7.64
C PRO A 49 -1.57 -18.52 -7.96
N ASN A 50 -0.31 -18.80 -7.60
CA ASN A 50 0.36 -20.11 -7.81
C ASN A 50 0.43 -20.56 -9.27
N ASP A 51 0.31 -19.63 -10.21
CA ASP A 51 0.36 -19.86 -11.66
C ASP A 51 1.41 -18.93 -12.30
N PRO A 52 2.06 -19.29 -13.41
CA PRO A 52 2.97 -18.39 -14.12
C PRO A 52 2.35 -17.01 -14.46
N SER A 53 1.04 -16.96 -14.68
CA SER A 53 0.28 -15.72 -14.91
C SER A 53 0.26 -14.77 -13.71
N ALA A 54 0.68 -15.19 -12.51
CA ALA A 54 0.80 -14.32 -11.34
C ALA A 54 1.68 -13.09 -11.62
N ARG A 55 2.67 -13.22 -12.52
CA ARG A 55 3.58 -12.12 -12.90
C ARG A 55 2.95 -11.09 -13.84
N ARG A 56 1.79 -11.39 -14.44
CA ARG A 56 1.07 -10.43 -15.30
C ARG A 56 0.79 -9.12 -14.60
N ILE A 57 0.19 -9.20 -13.41
CA ILE A 57 -0.06 -8.03 -12.57
C ILE A 57 -0.22 -8.38 -11.09
N GLY A 58 -0.73 -9.58 -10.77
CA GLY A 58 -1.12 -9.94 -9.41
C GLY A 58 0.02 -9.89 -8.40
N GLY A 59 1.17 -10.48 -8.74
CA GLY A 59 2.36 -10.43 -7.90
C GLY A 59 2.79 -8.98 -7.62
N TYR A 60 2.80 -8.12 -8.63
CA TYR A 60 3.18 -6.72 -8.45
C TYR A 60 2.22 -5.98 -7.51
N LEU A 61 0.91 -6.18 -7.65
CA LEU A 61 -0.06 -5.53 -6.77
C LEU A 61 0.08 -6.01 -5.32
N MET A 62 0.30 -7.31 -5.11
CA MET A 62 0.55 -7.86 -3.76
C MET A 62 1.86 -7.33 -3.18
N TRP A 63 2.92 -7.21 -4.00
CA TRP A 63 4.17 -6.58 -3.58
C TRP A 63 3.98 -5.12 -3.17
N MET A 64 3.21 -4.36 -3.94
CA MET A 64 2.87 -2.97 -3.61
C MET A 64 2.11 -2.84 -2.29
N MET A 65 1.27 -3.81 -1.94
CA MET A 65 0.63 -3.83 -0.62
C MET A 65 1.66 -3.98 0.50
N VAL A 66 2.62 -4.91 0.37
CA VAL A 66 3.66 -5.10 1.39
C VAL A 66 4.46 -3.82 1.58
N ILE A 67 4.92 -3.20 0.49
CA ILE A 67 5.65 -1.94 0.50
C ILE A 67 4.82 -0.84 1.18
N SER A 68 3.56 -0.72 0.78
CA SER A 68 2.63 0.23 1.37
C SER A 68 2.52 0.09 2.89
N THR A 69 2.24 -1.13 3.35
CA THR A 69 2.09 -1.43 4.78
C THR A 69 3.36 -1.12 5.54
N SER A 70 4.54 -1.40 4.98
CA SER A 70 5.81 -1.05 5.60
C SER A 70 5.98 0.47 5.75
N LEU A 71 5.71 1.24 4.71
CA LEU A 71 5.80 2.71 4.76
C LEU A 71 4.84 3.29 5.80
N SER A 72 3.58 2.88 5.77
CA SER A 72 2.55 3.40 6.67
C SER A 72 2.77 2.94 8.12
N SER A 73 3.25 1.72 8.33
CA SER A 73 3.64 1.23 9.66
C SER A 73 4.83 1.97 10.24
N SER A 74 5.80 2.41 9.44
CA SER A 74 6.92 3.22 9.95
C SER A 74 6.53 4.68 10.20
N MET A 75 5.63 5.24 9.39
CA MET A 75 5.24 6.65 9.45
C MET A 75 4.44 7.01 10.70
N PHE A 76 3.61 6.09 11.21
CA PHE A 76 2.73 6.34 12.35
C PHE A 76 3.12 5.48 13.56
N VAL A 77 3.16 6.09 14.75
CA VAL A 77 3.40 5.36 16.01
C VAL A 77 2.40 4.22 16.19
N THR A 78 1.13 4.47 15.86
CA THR A 78 0.05 3.47 15.91
C THR A 78 0.12 2.45 14.77
N GLY A 79 1.02 2.62 13.82
CA GLY A 79 1.11 1.79 12.62
C GLY A 79 1.62 0.37 12.87
N ALA A 80 2.32 0.13 13.98
CA ALA A 80 2.79 -1.20 14.38
C ALA A 80 3.06 -1.28 15.90
N ALA A 81 2.75 -2.43 16.53
CA ALA A 81 3.01 -2.65 17.95
C ALA A 81 4.48 -2.43 18.38
N PRO A 82 5.50 -2.80 17.57
CA PRO A 82 6.90 -2.51 17.90
C PRO A 82 7.21 -1.01 18.06
N ASN A 83 6.48 -0.12 17.38
CA ASN A 83 6.72 1.33 17.49
C ASN A 83 6.34 1.82 18.89
N VAL A 84 5.18 1.39 19.40
CA VAL A 84 4.70 1.73 20.75
C VAL A 84 5.67 1.18 21.80
N LEU A 85 6.11 -0.07 21.65
CA LEU A 85 7.11 -0.67 22.53
C LEU A 85 8.45 0.09 22.50
N GLY A 86 8.88 0.54 21.32
CA GLY A 86 10.07 1.36 21.16
C GLY A 86 9.98 2.69 21.92
N LEU A 87 8.83 3.37 21.85
CA LEU A 87 8.59 4.60 22.60
C LEU A 87 8.64 4.37 24.12
N GLU A 88 8.05 3.28 24.60
CA GLU A 88 8.11 2.91 26.01
C GLU A 88 9.55 2.68 26.49
N PHE A 89 10.40 2.05 25.68
CA PHE A 89 11.81 1.88 26.02
C PHE A 89 12.58 3.20 26.02
N VAL A 90 12.37 4.08 25.04
CA VAL A 90 13.00 5.41 25.02
C VAL A 90 12.61 6.23 26.25
N SER A 91 11.33 6.19 26.62
CA SER A 91 10.80 6.80 27.83
C SER A 91 11.50 6.26 29.10
N LYS A 92 11.59 4.93 29.26
CA LYS A 92 12.15 4.31 30.47
C LYS A 92 13.67 4.40 30.59
N ILE A 93 14.40 4.32 29.48
CA ILE A 93 15.87 4.26 29.46
C ILE A 93 16.48 5.66 29.38
N ALA A 94 15.95 6.51 28.50
CA ALA A 94 16.50 7.83 28.23
C ALA A 94 15.72 8.98 28.90
N GLY A 95 14.54 8.71 29.48
CA GLY A 95 13.69 9.73 30.08
C GLY A 95 13.01 10.67 29.07
N ILE A 96 13.04 10.32 27.78
CA ILE A 96 12.53 11.17 26.69
C ILE A 96 11.13 10.72 26.30
N GLN A 97 10.17 11.64 26.32
CA GLN A 97 8.82 11.41 25.81
C GLN A 97 8.73 11.91 24.37
N ILE A 98 8.42 11.00 23.43
CA ILE A 98 8.17 11.35 22.03
C ILE A 98 6.67 11.27 21.80
N SER A 99 6.07 12.41 21.47
CA SER A 99 4.66 12.48 21.09
C SER A 99 4.42 11.89 19.70
N TRP A 100 3.17 11.53 19.43
CA TRP A 100 2.74 11.05 18.11
C TRP A 100 3.13 12.02 16.98
N LEU A 101 2.92 13.33 17.20
CA LEU A 101 3.22 14.36 16.20
C LEU A 101 4.73 14.50 15.97
N GLN A 102 5.55 14.41 17.02
CA GLN A 102 7.01 14.45 16.89
C GLN A 102 7.52 13.27 16.06
N TRP A 103 7.04 12.05 16.33
CA TRP A 103 7.40 10.89 15.52
C TRP A 103 7.06 11.10 14.04
N PHE A 104 5.82 11.51 13.77
CA PHE A 104 5.34 11.74 12.42
C PHE A 104 6.18 12.79 11.68
N LEU A 105 6.44 13.94 12.32
CA LEU A 105 7.24 15.01 11.73
C LEU A 105 8.71 14.62 11.52
N CYS A 106 9.29 13.81 12.42
CA CYS A 106 10.63 13.27 12.25
C CYS A 106 10.71 12.29 11.08
N PHE A 107 9.67 11.48 10.86
CA PHE A 107 9.61 10.56 9.72
C PHE A 107 9.25 11.24 8.40
N LEU A 108 8.47 12.33 8.44
CA LEU A 108 7.89 12.95 7.24
C LEU A 108 8.89 13.25 6.11
N PRO A 109 10.11 13.78 6.35
CA PRO A 109 11.07 14.05 5.28
C PRO A 109 11.46 12.78 4.51
N VAL A 110 11.78 11.69 5.21
CA VAL A 110 12.11 10.41 4.58
C VAL A 110 10.85 9.74 4.01
N GLY A 111 9.71 9.89 4.67
CA GLY A 111 8.42 9.38 4.22
C GLY A 111 8.00 9.95 2.86
N VAL A 112 8.16 11.25 2.63
CA VAL A 112 7.87 11.90 1.33
C VAL A 112 8.77 11.35 0.22
N ILE A 113 10.06 11.14 0.52
CA ILE A 113 11.00 10.55 -0.43
C ILE A 113 10.58 9.10 -0.76
N LEU A 114 10.29 8.29 0.25
CA LEU A 114 9.88 6.90 0.08
C LEU A 114 8.53 6.77 -0.65
N LEU A 115 7.60 7.69 -0.43
CA LEU A 115 6.32 7.74 -1.11
C LEU A 115 6.48 7.84 -2.64
N ILE A 116 7.51 8.54 -3.10
CA ILE A 116 7.80 8.70 -4.51
C ILE A 116 8.66 7.54 -5.01
N ILE A 117 9.73 7.21 -4.29
CA ILE A 117 10.74 6.26 -4.75
C ILE A 117 10.27 4.81 -4.62
N ALA A 118 9.61 4.42 -3.53
CA ALA A 118 9.30 3.02 -3.27
C ALA A 118 8.35 2.39 -4.32
N PRO A 119 7.28 3.06 -4.79
CA PRO A 119 6.45 2.52 -5.87
C PRO A 119 7.20 2.43 -7.20
N TRP A 120 7.99 3.46 -7.52
CA TRP A 120 8.78 3.50 -8.73
C TRP A 120 9.84 2.39 -8.75
N LEU A 121 10.59 2.25 -7.66
CA LEU A 121 11.63 1.24 -7.51
C LEU A 121 11.02 -0.17 -7.55
N SER A 122 9.87 -0.37 -6.89
CA SER A 122 9.14 -1.64 -6.92
C SER A 122 8.66 -1.99 -8.34
N TYR A 123 8.26 -0.99 -9.11
CA TYR A 123 7.91 -1.17 -10.52
C TYR A 123 9.11 -1.51 -11.40
N VAL A 124 10.30 -0.99 -11.10
CA VAL A 124 11.53 -1.35 -11.83
C VAL A 124 11.99 -2.77 -11.46
N LEU A 125 12.05 -3.09 -10.16
CA LEU A 125 12.56 -4.37 -9.66
C LEU A 125 11.60 -5.53 -9.90
N TYR A 126 10.29 -5.28 -9.75
CA TYR A 126 9.27 -6.31 -9.84
C TYR A 126 8.24 -5.98 -10.93
N LYS A 127 8.75 -5.52 -12.08
CA LYS A 127 7.94 -5.05 -13.21
C LYS A 127 6.87 -6.09 -13.61
N PRO A 128 5.59 -5.70 -13.69
CA PRO A 128 4.51 -6.55 -14.19
C PRO A 128 4.57 -6.65 -15.71
N GLU A 129 4.14 -7.79 -16.27
CA GLU A 129 4.08 -7.97 -17.72
C GLU A 129 3.05 -7.02 -18.35
N ILE A 130 1.92 -6.82 -17.66
CA ILE A 130 0.89 -5.86 -18.06
C ILE A 130 1.19 -4.52 -17.40
N THR A 131 1.55 -3.53 -18.22
CA THR A 131 1.95 -2.19 -17.75
C THR A 131 0.92 -1.10 -18.10
N HIS A 132 0.13 -1.35 -19.14
CA HIS A 132 -0.88 -0.45 -19.68
C HIS A 132 -2.13 -1.28 -20.00
N SER A 133 -3.29 -0.74 -19.68
CA SER A 133 -4.56 -1.36 -20.03
C SER A 133 -5.67 -0.32 -20.13
N GLU A 134 -5.96 0.11 -21.35
CA GLU A 134 -7.11 0.97 -21.64
C GLU A 134 -8.43 0.17 -21.62
N GLU A 135 -8.37 -1.10 -21.99
CA GLU A 135 -9.51 -2.01 -22.05
C GLU A 135 -10.15 -2.19 -20.66
N VAL A 136 -9.36 -2.45 -19.62
CA VAL A 136 -9.87 -2.58 -18.25
C VAL A 136 -10.44 -1.27 -17.70
N ALA A 137 -9.87 -0.11 -18.04
CA ALA A 137 -10.42 1.18 -17.62
C ALA A 137 -11.79 1.46 -18.29
N THR A 138 -11.94 1.02 -19.54
CA THR A 138 -13.19 1.15 -20.30
C THR A 138 -14.24 0.18 -19.77
N TRP A 139 -13.87 -1.10 -19.59
CA TRP A 139 -14.71 -2.12 -18.98
C TRP A 139 -15.22 -1.71 -17.59
N ALA A 140 -14.36 -1.18 -16.72
CA ALA A 140 -14.78 -0.73 -15.39
C ALA A 140 -15.78 0.44 -15.46
N GLY A 141 -15.64 1.34 -16.45
CA GLY A 141 -16.58 2.41 -16.69
C GLY A 141 -17.94 1.93 -17.20
N ASP A 142 -17.95 0.86 -17.99
CA ASP A 142 -19.19 0.24 -18.49
C ASP A 142 -19.88 -0.60 -17.42
N GLU A 143 -19.13 -1.34 -16.61
CA GLU A 143 -19.66 -2.10 -15.47
C GLU A 143 -20.25 -1.17 -14.39
N LEU A 144 -19.67 0.01 -14.17
CA LEU A 144 -20.27 1.00 -13.27
C LEU A 144 -21.64 1.47 -13.77
N LYS A 145 -21.84 1.60 -15.09
CA LYS A 145 -23.14 1.99 -15.66
C LYS A 145 -24.18 0.89 -15.52
N THR A 146 -23.79 -0.39 -15.52
CA THR A 146 -24.71 -1.51 -15.34
C THR A 146 -25.11 -1.69 -13.88
N MET A 147 -24.23 -1.41 -12.92
CA MET A 147 -24.53 -1.50 -11.48
C MET A 147 -25.40 -0.36 -10.93
N VAL A 148 -25.46 0.78 -11.63
CA VAL A 148 -26.28 1.95 -11.26
C VAL A 148 -27.69 1.88 -11.86
N ARG A 149 -27.99 0.83 -12.64
CA ARG A 149 -29.27 0.60 -13.30
C ARG A 149 -30.09 -0.49 -12.59
#